data_AF-A0ABD6XSC8-F1
#
_entry.id   AF-A0ABD6XSC8-F1
#
_cell.length_a   1.000
_cell.length_b   1.000
_cell.length_c   1.000
_cell.angle_alpha   90.00
_cell.angle_beta   90.00
_cell.angle_gamma   90.00
#
_symmetry.space_group_name_H-M   'P 1'
#
loop_
_entity.id
_entity.type
_entity.pdbx_description
1 polymer ?
#
loop_
_entity_poly.entity_id
_entity_poly.type
_entity_poly.pdbx_seq_one_letter_code
_entity_poly.pdbx_strand_id
1 'polypeptide(L)'
;MLNDKIIFWWDENSNLFVPIGGGIRKSFDGAVLGYGAREISGWLSNDIQYGIHSVDIWVKNLTDLASGKTTEGNFGIGNAHWVMVTHDKVFIGCEYVEEQQVLLTIEQTLYVLEQYRLFLEGSYTKDFPPEPIDVEYLAEGRDAITQYESLDGAYCLPY
;
A
#
# COMPACT_ATOMS: atom_id res chain seq x y z
N MET A 1 10.51 -4.62 -11.41
CA MET A 1 10.05 -3.66 -10.39
C MET A 1 9.43 -2.49 -11.12
N LEU A 2 8.19 -2.18 -10.74
CA LEU A 2 7.41 -1.06 -11.22
C LEU A 2 7.54 0.07 -10.21
N ASN A 3 7.62 1.30 -10.69
CA ASN A 3 7.82 2.48 -9.88
C ASN A 3 6.70 3.48 -10.15
N ASP A 4 6.16 4.05 -9.09
CA ASP A 4 5.10 5.06 -9.17
C ASP A 4 5.19 5.99 -7.94
N LYS A 5 4.20 6.86 -7.77
CA LYS A 5 4.11 7.76 -6.62
C LYS A 5 2.70 7.77 -6.03
N ILE A 6 2.64 7.93 -4.72
CA ILE A 6 1.44 8.40 -4.03
C ILE A 6 1.59 9.90 -3.85
N ILE A 7 0.60 10.65 -4.33
CA ILE A 7 0.50 12.10 -4.12
C ILE A 7 -0.61 12.39 -3.13
N PHE A 8 -0.56 13.56 -2.51
CA PHE A 8 -1.57 13.99 -1.55
C PHE A 8 -2.45 15.06 -2.17
N TRP A 9 -3.71 14.72 -2.42
CA TRP A 9 -4.67 15.63 -3.02
C TRP A 9 -5.41 16.41 -1.93
N TRP A 10 -5.50 17.73 -2.10
CA TRP A 10 -6.26 18.59 -1.21
C TRP A 10 -7.76 18.46 -1.49
N ASP A 11 -8.52 17.93 -0.54
CA ASP A 11 -9.98 17.89 -0.60
C ASP A 11 -10.56 19.19 0.00
N GLU A 12 -11.15 20.02 -0.87
CA GLU A 12 -11.78 21.29 -0.49
C GLU A 12 -12.95 21.12 0.49
N ASN A 13 -13.60 19.94 0.52
CA ASN A 13 -14.75 19.72 1.39
C ASN A 13 -14.32 19.44 2.84
N SER A 14 -13.27 18.63 3.01
CA SER A 14 -12.75 18.27 4.33
C SER A 14 -11.64 19.19 4.83
N ASN A 15 -11.06 20.03 3.95
CA ASN A 15 -9.86 20.83 4.21
C ASN A 15 -8.68 19.97 4.69
N LEU A 16 -8.53 18.79 4.09
CA LEU A 16 -7.51 17.82 4.43
C LEU A 16 -6.86 17.26 3.15
N PHE A 17 -5.66 16.72 3.31
CA PHE A 17 -4.98 15.97 2.27
C PHE A 17 -5.39 14.50 2.30
N VAL A 18 -5.66 13.93 1.13
CA VAL A 18 -5.99 12.52 0.93
C VAL A 18 -4.90 11.88 0.06
N PRO A 19 -4.30 10.75 0.47
CA PRO A 19 -3.34 10.04 -0.38
C PRO A 19 -4.08 9.46 -1.59
N ILE A 20 -3.53 9.67 -2.78
CA ILE A 20 -4.03 9.10 -4.02
C ILE A 20 -2.86 8.52 -4.81
N GLY A 21 -3.04 7.30 -5.30
CA GLY A 21 -2.09 6.61 -6.15
C GLY A 21 -2.49 6.63 -7.61
N GLY A 22 -1.46 6.63 -8.47
CA GLY A 22 -1.60 6.61 -9.91
C GLY A 22 -1.57 8.03 -10.49
N GLY A 23 -0.50 8.33 -11.22
CA GLY A 23 -0.48 9.48 -12.11
C GLY A 23 -1.54 9.34 -13.21
N ILE A 24 -2.07 10.48 -13.67
CA ILE A 24 -2.98 10.67 -14.82
C ILE A 24 -2.25 10.29 -16.13
N ARG A 25 -1.69 9.10 -16.22
CA ARG A 25 -0.95 8.61 -17.39
C ARG A 25 -1.76 7.46 -17.96
N LYS A 26 -2.56 7.77 -18.98
CA LYS A 26 -2.76 6.80 -20.07
C LYS A 26 -1.37 6.36 -20.48
N SER A 27 -1.01 5.11 -20.23
CA SER A 27 0.19 4.55 -20.85
C SER A 27 0.04 4.68 -22.36
N PHE A 28 1.16 4.85 -23.07
CA PHE A 28 1.15 4.93 -24.53
C PHE A 28 0.82 3.57 -25.20
N ASP A 29 0.72 2.49 -24.42
CA ASP A 29 0.44 1.12 -24.88
C ASP A 29 -0.97 0.61 -24.51
N GLY A 30 -1.78 1.40 -23.81
CA GLY A 30 -3.14 1.01 -23.40
C GLY A 30 -3.21 0.16 -22.12
N ALA A 31 -2.09 -0.17 -21.47
CA ALA A 31 -2.06 -0.72 -20.13
C ALA A 31 -2.49 0.34 -19.09
N VAL A 32 -3.47 0.01 -18.25
CA VAL A 32 -3.78 0.86 -17.08
C VAL A 32 -2.70 0.58 -16.03
N LEU A 33 -1.61 1.33 -16.06
CA LEU A 33 -0.59 1.34 -15.01
C LEU A 33 -1.07 2.18 -13.83
N GLY A 34 -0.63 1.83 -12.62
CA GLY A 34 -0.92 2.59 -11.40
C GLY A 34 -2.02 1.99 -10.53
N TYR A 35 -2.43 0.73 -10.79
CA TYR A 35 -3.28 -0.02 -9.87
C TYR A 35 -2.58 -0.25 -8.54
N GLY A 36 -1.28 -0.52 -8.56
CA GLY A 36 -0.50 -0.80 -7.36
C GLY A 36 -0.37 0.42 -6.46
N ALA A 37 0.00 1.58 -7.01
CA ALA A 37 0.03 2.82 -6.23
C ALA A 37 -1.36 3.17 -5.70
N ARG A 38 -2.42 3.00 -6.51
CA ARG A 38 -3.79 3.24 -6.09
C ARG A 38 -4.19 2.32 -4.93
N GLU A 39 -3.86 1.04 -5.03
CA GLU A 39 -4.11 0.05 -3.99
C GLU A 39 -3.39 0.41 -2.69
N ILE A 40 -2.10 0.74 -2.76
CA ILE A 40 -1.34 1.19 -1.58
C ILE A 40 -2.00 2.45 -0.97
N SER A 41 -2.37 3.44 -1.80
CA SER A 41 -3.03 4.66 -1.30
C SER A 41 -4.39 4.39 -0.66
N GLY A 42 -5.17 3.46 -1.23
CA GLY A 42 -6.47 3.05 -0.71
C GLY A 42 -6.32 2.37 0.64
N TRP A 43 -5.35 1.46 0.78
CA TRP A 43 -5.03 0.82 2.05
C TRP A 43 -4.62 1.84 3.13
N LEU A 44 -3.76 2.80 2.79
CA LEU A 44 -3.36 3.87 3.71
C LEU A 44 -4.58 4.70 4.17
N SER A 45 -5.47 5.10 3.26
CA SER A 45 -6.61 5.96 3.58
C SER A 45 -7.73 5.24 4.31
N ASN A 46 -8.05 4.00 3.91
CA ASN A 46 -9.27 3.32 4.36
C ASN A 46 -9.05 2.47 5.61
N ASP A 47 -7.84 1.90 5.77
CA ASP A 47 -7.61 0.82 6.75
C ASP A 47 -6.61 1.25 7.82
N ILE A 48 -5.55 1.98 7.45
CA ILE A 48 -4.64 2.57 8.43
C ILE A 48 -5.26 3.84 9.03
N GLN A 49 -5.95 4.64 8.20
CA GLN A 49 -6.59 5.91 8.55
C GLN A 49 -5.58 6.92 9.12
N TYR A 50 -6.05 8.08 9.62
CA TYR A 50 -5.19 9.17 10.13
C TYR A 50 -4.56 8.90 11.51
N GLY A 51 -4.47 7.64 11.94
CA GLY A 51 -3.97 7.26 13.26
C GLY A 51 -2.53 6.78 13.23
N ILE A 52 -1.61 7.53 13.85
CA ILE A 52 -0.20 7.11 14.01
C ILE A 52 -0.11 5.74 14.71
N HIS A 53 -1.00 5.47 15.66
CA HIS A 53 -1.01 4.18 16.35
C HIS A 53 -1.22 2.98 15.42
N SER A 54 -2.07 3.12 14.39
CA SER A 54 -2.27 2.08 13.38
C SER A 54 -0.98 1.83 12.60
N VAL A 55 -0.27 2.89 12.22
CA VAL A 55 1.03 2.80 11.54
C VAL A 55 2.05 2.06 12.42
N ASP A 56 2.17 2.43 13.70
CA ASP A 56 3.13 1.82 14.62
C ASP A 56 2.88 0.31 14.80
N ILE A 57 1.62 -0.14 14.83
CA ILE A 57 1.26 -1.56 14.89
C ILE A 57 1.77 -2.29 13.63
N TRP A 58 1.50 -1.75 12.45
CA TRP A 58 1.95 -2.32 11.19
C TRP A 58 3.48 -2.39 11.07
N VAL A 59 4.17 -1.30 11.39
CA VAL A 59 5.64 -1.24 11.38
C VAL A 59 6.24 -2.27 12.33
N LYS A 60 5.73 -2.37 13.55
CA LYS A 60 6.20 -3.36 14.53
C LYS A 60 6.02 -4.78 14.01
N ASN A 61 4.84 -5.10 13.52
CA ASN A 61 4.48 -6.43 13.05
C ASN A 61 5.37 -6.89 11.88
N LEU A 62 5.54 -6.03 10.87
CA LEU A 62 6.39 -6.30 9.72
C LEU A 62 7.87 -6.40 10.09
N THR A 63 8.34 -5.56 11.03
CA THR A 63 9.73 -5.61 11.53
C THR A 63 10.01 -6.90 12.32
N ASP A 64 9.06 -7.32 13.18
CA ASP A 64 9.20 -8.55 13.95
C ASP A 64 9.20 -9.79 13.03
N LEU A 65 8.42 -9.77 11.95
CA LEU A 65 8.45 -10.81 10.92
C LEU A 65 9.77 -10.82 10.15
N ALA A 66 10.23 -9.67 9.65
CA ALA A 66 11.48 -9.55 8.90
C ALA A 66 12.71 -9.98 9.73
N SER A 67 12.66 -9.78 11.06
CA SER A 67 13.72 -10.20 11.98
C SER A 67 13.58 -11.64 12.48
N GLY A 68 12.58 -12.39 12.03
CA GLY A 68 12.34 -13.78 12.41
C GLY A 68 11.88 -13.97 13.86
N LYS A 69 11.42 -12.91 14.53
CA LYS A 69 10.83 -12.99 15.87
C LYS A 69 9.43 -13.61 15.85
N THR A 70 8.75 -13.53 14.70
CA THR A 70 7.51 -14.27 14.41
C THR A 70 7.67 -15.01 13.08
N THR A 71 6.96 -16.13 12.92
CA THR A 71 6.97 -16.98 11.71
C THR A 71 5.61 -17.09 11.04
N GLU A 72 4.59 -16.45 11.59
CA GLU A 72 3.21 -16.43 11.07
C GLU A 72 2.76 -14.99 10.82
N GLY A 73 1.98 -14.77 9.76
CA GLY A 73 1.68 -13.43 9.27
C GLY A 73 0.45 -13.33 8.38
N ASN A 74 -0.73 -13.57 8.93
CA ASN A 74 -1.98 -13.08 8.34
C ASN A 74 -2.34 -11.78 9.07
N PHE A 75 -1.85 -10.63 8.57
CA PHE A 75 -1.83 -9.37 9.32
C PHE A 75 -3.11 -8.56 9.24
N GLY A 76 -4.11 -9.03 8.50
CA GLY A 76 -5.47 -8.54 8.65
C GLY A 76 -6.23 -8.44 7.33
N ILE A 77 -7.51 -8.77 7.44
CA ILE A 77 -8.58 -8.21 6.65
C ILE A 77 -8.86 -6.86 7.31
N GLY A 78 -8.53 -5.76 6.63
CA GLY A 78 -8.90 -4.44 7.13
C GLY A 78 -10.37 -4.13 6.83
N ASN A 79 -10.70 -2.85 6.68
CA ASN A 79 -12.04 -2.42 6.31
C ASN A 79 -12.35 -2.63 4.81
N ALA A 80 -11.33 -2.55 3.95
CA ALA A 80 -11.51 -2.62 2.50
C ALA A 80 -10.37 -3.30 1.74
N HIS A 81 -9.33 -3.76 2.45
CA HIS A 81 -8.19 -4.42 1.81
C HIS A 81 -7.73 -5.66 2.59
N TRP A 82 -7.31 -6.67 1.84
CA TRP A 82 -6.61 -7.84 2.36
C TRP A 82 -5.11 -7.58 2.34
N VAL A 83 -4.44 -7.82 3.46
CA VAL A 83 -2.97 -7.77 3.52
C VAL A 83 -2.41 -9.12 3.94
N MET A 84 -1.72 -9.77 3.02
CA MET A 84 -1.12 -11.08 3.25
C MET A 84 0.38 -11.01 3.14
N VAL A 85 1.08 -11.70 4.05
CA VAL A 85 2.54 -11.69 4.07
C VAL A 85 3.05 -13.11 3.98
N THR A 86 3.87 -13.37 2.97
CA THR A 86 4.48 -14.68 2.70
C THR A 86 5.94 -14.45 2.36
N HIS A 87 6.84 -15.09 3.12
CA HIS A 87 8.28 -14.82 3.08
C HIS A 87 8.58 -13.32 3.29
N ASP A 88 9.31 -12.69 2.37
CA ASP A 88 9.65 -11.27 2.36
C ASP A 88 8.68 -10.42 1.50
N LYS A 89 7.52 -10.98 1.14
CA LYS A 89 6.55 -10.37 0.23
C LYS A 89 5.26 -10.01 0.95
N VAL A 90 4.73 -8.84 0.63
CA VAL A 90 3.46 -8.31 1.13
C VAL A 90 2.54 -8.13 -0.07
N PHE A 91 1.42 -8.85 -0.05
CA PHE A 91 0.32 -8.67 -0.97
C PHE A 91 -0.73 -7.77 -0.33
N ILE A 92 -1.20 -6.77 -1.05
CA ILE A 92 -2.30 -5.89 -0.65
C ILE A 92 -3.33 -5.93 -1.78
N GLY A 93 -4.59 -6.16 -1.43
CA GLY A 93 -5.66 -6.29 -2.40
C GLY A 93 -6.98 -5.68 -1.97
N CYS A 94 -7.63 -4.91 -2.84
CA CYS A 94 -8.94 -4.34 -2.58
C CYS A 94 -10.03 -5.41 -2.62
N GLU A 95 -10.93 -5.38 -1.64
CA GLU A 95 -12.08 -6.30 -1.59
C GLU A 95 -13.13 -6.04 -2.68
N TYR A 96 -13.16 -4.81 -3.20
CA TYR A 96 -14.24 -4.33 -4.05
C TYR A 96 -13.84 -4.08 -5.50
N VAL A 97 -12.53 -4.03 -5.80
CA VAL A 97 -12.00 -3.74 -7.13
C VAL A 97 -10.90 -4.74 -7.47
N GLU A 98 -11.23 -5.71 -8.34
CA GLU A 98 -10.35 -6.85 -8.65
C GLU A 98 -9.00 -6.40 -9.24
N GLU A 99 -8.96 -5.28 -9.97
CA GLU A 99 -7.72 -4.79 -10.57
C GLU A 99 -6.79 -4.09 -9.58
N GLN A 100 -7.28 -3.64 -8.42
CA GLN A 100 -6.47 -2.97 -7.40
C GLN A 100 -5.83 -4.03 -6.49
N GLN A 101 -4.67 -4.51 -6.94
CA GLN A 101 -3.88 -5.53 -6.28
C GLN A 101 -2.42 -5.14 -6.44
N VAL A 102 -1.60 -5.40 -5.42
CA VAL A 102 -0.18 -5.09 -5.46
C VAL A 102 0.62 -6.11 -4.68
N LEU A 103 1.78 -6.45 -5.21
CA LEU A 103 2.77 -7.28 -4.54
C LEU A 103 4.05 -6.47 -4.35
N LEU A 104 4.47 -6.28 -3.11
CA LEU A 104 5.65 -5.51 -2.73
C LEU A 104 6.51 -6.28 -1.73
N THR A 105 7.69 -5.75 -1.41
CA THR A 105 8.56 -6.32 -0.37
C THR A 105 8.18 -5.78 1.00
N ILE A 106 8.55 -6.50 2.07
CA ILE A 106 8.43 -5.97 3.44
C ILE A 106 9.20 -4.65 3.59
N GLU A 107 10.41 -4.57 3.03
CA GLU A 107 11.24 -3.35 3.06
C GLU A 107 10.50 -2.14 2.47
N GLN A 108 9.90 -2.31 1.29
CA GLN A 108 9.18 -1.24 0.65
C GLN A 108 7.88 -0.90 1.39
N THR A 109 7.21 -1.89 1.98
CA THR A 109 6.03 -1.66 2.83
C THR A 109 6.38 -0.82 4.05
N LEU A 110 7.49 -1.14 4.72
CA LEU A 110 8.00 -0.38 5.87
C LEU A 110 8.39 1.05 5.46
N TYR A 111 9.04 1.22 4.31
CA TYR A 111 9.35 2.54 3.77
C TYR A 111 8.09 3.39 3.59
N VAL A 112 7.05 2.83 2.94
CA VAL A 112 5.78 3.53 2.70
C VAL A 112 5.11 3.92 4.01
N LEU A 113 5.06 3.01 4.99
CA LEU A 113 4.48 3.28 6.31
C LEU A 113 5.22 4.41 7.03
N GLU A 114 6.55 4.44 6.98
CA GLU A 114 7.34 5.52 7.59
C GLU A 114 7.11 6.87 6.89
N GLN A 115 7.05 6.90 5.55
CA GLN A 115 6.71 8.13 4.84
C GLN A 115 5.28 8.60 5.15
N TYR A 116 4.34 7.66 5.29
CA TYR A 116 2.98 7.98 5.69
C TYR A 116 2.90 8.49 7.14
N ARG A 117 3.73 7.95 8.05
CA ARG A 117 3.89 8.45 9.42
C ARG A 117 4.33 9.91 9.43
N LEU A 118 5.33 10.27 8.63
CA LEU A 118 5.80 11.66 8.48
C LEU A 118 4.68 12.57 7.95
N PHE A 119 3.87 12.09 7.01
CA PHE A 119 2.68 12.81 6.55
C PHE A 119 1.62 12.99 7.66
N LEU A 120 1.39 12.01 8.52
CA LEU A 120 0.42 12.16 9.61
C LEU A 120 0.91 13.11 10.72
N GLU A 121 2.23 13.17 10.95
CA GLU A 121 2.84 14.04 11.96
C GLU A 121 3.04 15.48 11.46
N GLY A 122 3.05 15.70 10.14
CA GLY A 122 3.32 16.99 9.54
C GLY A 122 2.15 17.98 9.64
N SER A 123 2.48 19.27 9.61
CA SER A 123 1.51 20.37 9.58
C SER A 123 1.44 20.94 8.17
N TYR A 124 0.51 20.42 7.37
CA TYR A 124 0.35 20.78 5.97
C TYR A 124 -0.80 21.74 5.74
N THR A 125 -0.66 22.58 4.73
CA THR A 125 -1.72 23.46 4.22
C THR A 125 -1.76 23.38 2.70
N LYS A 126 -2.81 23.92 2.08
CA LYS A 126 -2.89 23.97 0.62
C LYS A 126 -1.68 24.65 -0.03
N ASP A 127 -1.11 25.66 0.61
CA ASP A 127 0.07 26.40 0.13
C ASP A 127 1.40 25.72 0.51
N PHE A 128 1.36 24.76 1.44
CA PHE A 128 2.49 23.97 1.89
C PHE A 128 2.11 22.48 1.91
N PRO A 129 2.00 21.85 0.72
CA PRO A 129 1.59 20.46 0.61
C PRO A 129 2.71 19.51 1.06
N PRO A 130 2.36 18.28 1.48
CA PRO A 130 3.34 17.23 1.74
C PRO A 130 4.04 16.78 0.45
N GLU A 131 5.26 16.26 0.61
CA GLU A 131 5.99 15.63 -0.49
C GLU A 131 5.32 14.30 -0.91
N PRO A 132 5.36 13.95 -2.20
CA PRO A 132 4.91 12.63 -2.67
C PRO A 132 5.72 11.48 -2.04
N ILE A 133 5.08 10.33 -1.88
CA ILE A 133 5.75 9.08 -1.49
C ILE A 133 6.13 8.30 -2.75
N ASP A 134 7.42 8.00 -2.91
CA ASP A 134 7.88 7.09 -3.97
C ASP A 134 7.51 5.65 -3.63
N VAL A 135 6.91 4.92 -4.58
CA VAL A 135 6.53 3.52 -4.36
C VAL A 135 7.13 2.62 -5.41
N GLU A 136 7.71 1.53 -4.94
CA GLU A 136 8.18 0.43 -5.77
C GLU A 136 7.34 -0.81 -5.50
N TYR A 137 7.08 -1.62 -6.52
CA TYR A 137 6.39 -2.90 -6.35
C TYR A 137 6.86 -3.92 -7.39
N LEU A 138 6.66 -5.19 -7.06
CA LEU A 138 7.08 -6.31 -7.89
C LEU A 138 6.08 -6.52 -9.05
N ALA A 139 4.80 -6.42 -8.73
CA ALA A 139 3.69 -6.61 -9.65
C ALA A 139 2.44 -5.87 -9.17
N GLU A 140 1.49 -5.63 -10.09
CA GLU A 140 0.18 -5.05 -9.81
C GLU A 140 -0.93 -5.79 -10.57
N GLY A 141 -2.18 -5.63 -10.14
CA GLY A 141 -3.37 -6.24 -10.74
C GLY A 141 -3.28 -7.77 -10.79
N ARG A 142 -3.72 -8.38 -11.90
CA ARG A 142 -3.76 -9.84 -12.05
C ARG A 142 -2.39 -10.51 -11.97
N ASP A 143 -1.34 -9.80 -12.36
CA ASP A 143 0.03 -10.30 -12.24
C ASP A 143 0.46 -10.41 -10.78
N ALA A 144 0.07 -9.45 -9.92
CA ALA A 144 0.32 -9.53 -8.48
C ALA A 144 -0.33 -10.77 -7.84
N ILE A 145 -1.58 -11.07 -8.21
CA ILE A 145 -2.29 -12.29 -7.78
C ILE A 145 -1.51 -13.53 -8.20
N THR A 146 -1.19 -13.63 -9.49
CA THR A 146 -0.53 -14.81 -10.07
C THR A 146 0.82 -15.06 -9.41
N GLN A 147 1.61 -14.01 -9.18
CA GLN A 147 2.90 -14.13 -8.53
C GLN A 147 2.76 -14.48 -7.05
N TYR A 148 1.81 -13.90 -6.33
CA TYR A 148 1.59 -14.22 -4.92
C TYR A 148 1.16 -15.68 -4.73
N GLU A 149 0.17 -16.16 -5.49
CA GLU A 149 -0.33 -17.54 -5.42
C GLU A 149 0.74 -18.57 -5.78
N SER A 150 1.76 -18.18 -6.54
CA SER A 150 2.89 -19.04 -6.89
C SER A 150 3.93 -19.21 -5.78
N LEU A 151 3.85 -18.42 -4.70
CA LEU A 151 4.76 -18.53 -3.57
C LEU A 151 4.46 -19.80 -2.76
N ASP A 152 5.50 -20.54 -2.41
CA ASP A 152 5.37 -21.65 -1.46
C ASP A 152 4.84 -21.12 -0.12
N GLY A 153 3.81 -21.76 0.43
CA GLY A 153 3.14 -21.30 1.65
C GLY A 153 2.30 -20.03 1.49
N ALA A 154 1.94 -19.61 0.27
CA ALA A 154 0.97 -18.53 0.06
C ALA A 154 -0.38 -18.85 0.72
N TYR A 155 -1.02 -17.83 1.29
CA TYR A 155 -2.38 -17.95 1.77
C TYR A 155 -3.35 -17.93 0.58
N CYS A 156 -4.49 -18.63 0.69
CA CYS A 156 -5.53 -18.56 -0.33
C CYS A 156 -6.12 -17.15 -0.35
N LEU A 157 -6.11 -16.52 -1.53
CA LEU A 157 -6.77 -15.24 -1.75
C LEU A 157 -8.31 -15.45 -1.73
N PRO A 158 -9.10 -14.53 -1.13
CA PRO A 158 -10.53 -14.72 -0.89
C PRO A 158 -11.44 -14.43 -2.11
N TYR A 159 -11.03 -14.84 -3.31
CA TYR A 159 -11.81 -14.67 -4.55
C TYR A 159 -12.80 -15.82 -4.82
#